data_AF-A0A1I1INV3-F1
#
_entry.id   AF-A0A1I1INV3-F1
#
_cell.length_a   1.000
_cell.length_b   1.000
_cell.length_c   1.000
_cell.angle_alpha   90.00
_cell.angle_beta   90.00
_cell.angle_gamma   90.00
#
_symmetry.space_group_name_H-M   'P 1'
#
loop_
_entity.id
_entity.type
_entity.pdbx_description
1 polymer ?
#
loop_
_entity_poly.entity_id
_entity_poly.type
_entity_poly.pdbx_seq_one_letter_code
_entity_poly.pdbx_strand_id
1 'polypeptide(L)'
;MKTVIRIVLLLSILVFVWYLAADRMTPFTSNARVKAVITPVVPQVSGALVEVPAANGQLVETGEVLARIDARPYRIALEAARAQLDAAVQSIGASSADVAAAQAAVSSITAELENIRLQTARVFELERKGLISVSRGDEARAALSDGESRLAGAEADLARARQQLGPEGKDNPAIRQALAAVSKAELDLEWTELVAPTAGAVSDLGVAAGAYAKAGSPIMTFVDTEDVWVEAYLTENNMGHLSVGDPVEVTLDVQPGRVLRGRVESFSGAVSIGNETQPGGLAAPPRSTGWMRAPQRFPVRIVLPGYETGDPADDVIFQFNGQADVLVYATENSILNALGWAYVRALSWLSYAY
;
A
#
# COMPACT_ATOMS: atom_id res chain seq x y z
N MET A 1 41.41 23.70 -57.49
CA MET A 1 40.54 24.27 -56.43
C MET A 1 39.06 23.95 -56.61
N LYS A 2 38.41 24.29 -57.73
CA LYS A 2 36.95 24.09 -57.91
C LYS A 2 36.47 22.63 -57.72
N THR A 3 37.26 21.65 -58.17
CA THR A 3 36.94 20.21 -58.01
C THR A 3 37.06 19.74 -56.56
N VAL A 4 38.09 20.17 -55.83
CA VAL A 4 38.28 19.85 -54.41
C VAL A 4 37.16 20.45 -53.56
N ILE A 5 36.80 21.72 -53.82
CA ILE A 5 35.67 22.37 -53.14
C ILE A 5 34.37 21.60 -53.41
N ARG A 6 34.11 21.16 -54.65
CA ARG A 6 32.93 20.35 -54.97
C ARG A 6 32.92 19.01 -54.25
N ILE A 7 34.06 18.33 -54.14
CA ILE A 7 34.19 17.05 -53.43
C ILE A 7 33.93 17.26 -51.94
N VAL A 8 34.55 18.26 -51.31
CA VAL A 8 34.34 18.57 -49.90
C VAL A 8 32.88 18.94 -49.63
N LEU A 9 32.27 19.76 -50.50
CA LEU A 9 30.89 20.20 -50.34
C LEU A 9 29.89 19.05 -50.55
N LEU A 10 30.15 18.14 -51.49
CA LEU A 10 29.39 16.89 -51.64
C LEU A 10 29.54 15.98 -50.42
N LEU A 11 30.75 15.84 -49.88
CA LEU A 11 31.01 15.04 -48.69
C LEU A 11 30.29 15.64 -47.47
N SER A 12 30.31 16.96 -47.30
CA SER A 12 29.60 17.65 -46.22
C SER A 12 28.08 17.50 -46.34
N ILE A 13 27.52 17.59 -47.55
CA ILE A 13 26.09 17.32 -47.78
C ILE A 13 25.75 15.86 -47.48
N LEU A 14 26.58 14.91 -47.90
CA LEU A 14 26.38 13.49 -47.64
C LEU A 14 26.38 13.20 -46.13
N VAL A 15 27.36 13.74 -45.39
CA VAL A 15 27.45 13.62 -43.93
C VAL A 15 26.26 14.29 -43.25
N PHE A 16 25.79 15.44 -43.74
CA PHE A 16 24.63 16.14 -43.19
C PHE A 16 23.32 15.38 -43.39
N VAL A 17 23.08 14.87 -44.61
CA VAL A 17 21.91 14.03 -44.91
C VAL A 17 21.96 12.73 -44.10
N TRP A 18 23.15 12.13 -43.96
CA TRP A 18 23.35 10.96 -43.12
C TRP A 18 23.08 11.25 -41.64
N TYR A 19 23.59 12.36 -41.10
CA TYR A 19 23.35 12.76 -39.71
C TYR A 19 21.84 12.95 -39.43
N LEU A 20 21.12 13.63 -40.32
CA LEU A 20 19.67 13.79 -40.20
C LEU A 20 18.92 12.46 -40.31
N ALA A 21 19.36 11.56 -41.18
CA ALA A 21 18.78 10.23 -41.32
C ALA A 21 19.07 9.35 -40.09
N ALA A 22 20.30 9.35 -39.59
CA ALA A 22 20.71 8.60 -38.40
C ALA A 22 19.97 9.09 -37.15
N ASP A 23 19.86 10.40 -36.95
CA ASP A 23 19.09 10.98 -35.83
C ASP A 23 17.62 10.53 -35.86
N ARG A 24 17.00 10.41 -37.04
CA ARG A 24 15.59 10.04 -37.16
C ARG A 24 15.31 8.53 -37.21
N MET A 25 16.26 7.72 -37.67
CA MET A 25 16.06 6.30 -37.98
C MET A 25 16.79 5.34 -37.04
N THR A 26 17.91 5.79 -36.46
CA THR A 26 18.72 5.05 -35.49
C THR A 26 19.12 5.98 -34.35
N PRO A 27 18.15 6.47 -33.56
CA PRO A 27 18.43 7.52 -32.59
C PRO A 27 19.36 7.01 -31.49
N PHE A 28 20.36 7.84 -31.19
CA PHE A 28 21.33 7.62 -30.13
C PHE A 28 21.17 8.69 -29.06
N THR A 29 21.22 8.31 -27.78
CA THR A 29 21.26 9.25 -26.67
C THR A 29 22.24 8.76 -25.61
N SER A 30 23.08 9.68 -25.14
CA SER A 30 23.91 9.50 -23.94
C SER A 30 23.22 10.00 -22.67
N ASN A 31 21.99 10.51 -22.81
CA ASN A 31 21.17 10.91 -21.67
C ASN A 31 20.21 9.78 -21.37
N ALA A 32 20.73 8.67 -20.85
CA ALA A 32 19.93 7.61 -20.26
C ALA A 32 20.43 7.28 -18.86
N ARG A 33 19.52 6.82 -18.00
CA ARG A 33 19.85 6.43 -16.63
C ARG A 33 19.18 5.14 -16.23
N VAL A 34 19.87 4.35 -15.42
CA VAL A 34 19.28 3.19 -14.75
C VAL A 34 18.31 3.69 -13.68
N LYS A 35 17.09 3.17 -13.69
CA LYS A 35 16.00 3.50 -12.78
C LYS A 35 15.43 2.22 -12.18
N ALA A 36 14.82 2.38 -11.03
CA ALA A 36 14.11 1.35 -10.31
C ALA A 36 12.93 1.98 -9.57
N VAL A 37 12.02 1.16 -9.07
CA VAL A 37 10.94 1.65 -8.22
C VAL A 37 11.52 2.10 -6.89
N ILE A 38 11.32 3.38 -6.56
CA ILE A 38 11.81 3.97 -5.32
C ILE A 38 10.62 4.24 -4.42
N THR A 39 10.59 3.61 -3.25
CA THR A 39 9.52 3.72 -2.27
C THR A 39 10.06 4.30 -0.96
N PRO A 40 9.56 5.47 -0.50
CA PRO A 40 9.93 5.95 0.82
C PRO A 40 9.34 5.04 1.90
N VAL A 41 10.19 4.56 2.81
CA VAL A 41 9.75 3.75 3.95
C VAL A 41 9.25 4.69 5.04
N VAL A 42 7.94 4.62 5.30
CA VAL A 42 7.24 5.50 6.22
C VAL A 42 6.66 4.68 7.37
N PRO A 43 7.01 4.99 8.64
CA PRO A 43 6.37 4.38 9.79
C PRO A 43 4.87 4.72 9.84
N GLN A 44 4.04 3.72 10.15
CA GLN A 44 2.61 3.92 10.40
C GLN A 44 2.34 4.33 11.86
N VAL A 45 3.24 3.95 12.77
CA VAL A 45 3.17 4.29 14.19
C VAL A 45 4.40 5.09 14.62
N SER A 46 4.28 5.84 15.72
CA SER A 46 5.35 6.74 16.20
C SER A 46 6.02 6.19 17.45
N GLY A 47 7.33 6.25 17.53
CA GLY A 47 8.04 5.84 18.73
C GLY A 47 9.56 5.95 18.60
N ALA A 48 10.27 5.60 19.67
CA ALA A 48 11.72 5.53 19.63
C ALA A 48 12.17 4.30 18.81
N LEU A 49 13.14 4.48 17.93
CA LEU A 49 13.80 3.40 17.21
C LEU A 49 14.74 2.68 18.16
N VAL A 50 14.48 1.40 18.41
CA VAL A 50 15.33 0.56 19.26
C VAL A 50 16.47 -0.02 18.44
N GLU A 51 16.19 -0.40 17.20
CA GLU A 51 17.13 -1.06 16.31
C GLU A 51 16.90 -0.61 14.87
N VAL A 52 18.00 -0.44 14.13
CA VAL A 52 17.99 -0.17 12.69
C VAL A 52 19.05 -1.10 12.09
N PRO A 53 18.71 -2.37 11.82
CA PRO A 53 19.66 -3.34 11.29
C PRO A 53 20.07 -3.04 9.84
N ALA A 54 19.23 -2.33 9.08
CA ALA A 54 19.53 -1.94 7.71
C ALA A 54 20.62 -0.86 7.63
N ALA A 55 21.49 -0.98 6.64
CA ALA A 55 22.50 0.01 6.28
C ALA A 55 22.31 0.55 4.86
N ASN A 56 22.82 1.76 4.59
CA ASN A 56 22.83 2.31 3.22
C ASN A 56 23.63 1.42 2.26
N GLY A 57 23.04 1.10 1.12
CA GLY A 57 23.60 0.21 0.09
C GLY A 57 23.49 -1.28 0.42
N GLN A 58 22.87 -1.66 1.56
CA GLN A 58 22.62 -3.06 1.89
C GLN A 58 21.47 -3.60 1.05
N LEU A 59 21.68 -4.79 0.48
CA LEU A 59 20.64 -5.62 -0.11
C LEU A 59 19.88 -6.35 0.99
N VAL A 60 18.56 -6.34 0.87
CA VAL A 60 17.63 -6.94 1.82
C VAL A 60 16.63 -7.83 1.08
N GLU A 61 16.24 -8.92 1.72
CA GLU A 61 15.24 -9.84 1.18
C GLU A 61 13.82 -9.42 1.58
N THR A 62 12.81 -9.94 0.88
CA THR A 62 11.40 -9.74 1.21
C THR A 62 11.10 -10.17 2.65
N GLY A 63 10.52 -9.26 3.43
CA GLY A 63 10.18 -9.49 4.83
C GLY A 63 11.32 -9.27 5.82
N GLU A 64 12.53 -8.94 5.36
CA GLU A 64 13.63 -8.60 6.24
C GLU A 64 13.34 -7.30 7.02
N VAL A 65 13.67 -7.29 8.31
CA VAL A 65 13.41 -6.13 9.17
C VAL A 65 14.39 -5.02 8.83
N LEU A 66 13.85 -3.84 8.50
CA LEU A 66 14.61 -2.63 8.19
C LEU A 66 14.84 -1.76 9.43
N ALA A 67 13.81 -1.65 10.27
CA ALA A 67 13.85 -0.86 11.50
C ALA A 67 12.82 -1.37 12.52
N ARG A 68 13.13 -1.24 13.82
CA ARG A 68 12.24 -1.60 14.93
C ARG A 68 11.96 -0.39 15.82
N ILE A 69 10.68 -0.09 15.99
CA ILE A 69 10.17 0.86 16.97
C ILE A 69 9.96 0.14 18.31
N ASP A 70 10.10 0.86 19.43
CA ASP A 70 9.84 0.32 20.76
C ASP A 70 8.41 -0.20 20.89
N ALA A 71 8.28 -1.53 20.91
CA ALA A 71 6.99 -2.22 20.99
C ALA A 71 6.35 -2.20 22.38
N ARG A 72 7.05 -1.78 23.45
CA ARG A 72 6.54 -1.89 24.82
C ARG A 72 5.22 -1.12 25.04
N PRO A 73 5.06 0.14 24.60
CA PRO A 73 3.79 0.86 24.74
C PRO A 73 2.65 0.17 23.99
N TYR A 74 2.94 -0.41 22.81
CA TYR A 74 1.98 -1.10 21.97
C TYR A 74 1.53 -2.45 22.55
N ARG A 75 2.45 -3.20 23.17
CA ARG A 75 2.10 -4.41 23.92
C ARG A 75 1.19 -4.10 25.12
N ILE A 76 1.49 -3.03 25.86
CA ILE A 76 0.65 -2.58 26.98
C ILE A 76 -0.74 -2.16 26.46
N ALA A 77 -0.81 -1.45 25.33
CA ALA A 77 -2.07 -1.07 24.72
C ALA A 77 -2.90 -2.30 24.28
N LEU A 78 -2.24 -3.33 23.73
CA LEU A 78 -2.87 -4.60 23.38
C LEU A 78 -3.40 -5.34 24.60
N GLU A 79 -2.63 -5.42 25.68
CA GLU A 79 -3.07 -6.00 26.95
C GLU A 79 -4.28 -5.25 27.53
N ALA A 80 -4.26 -3.92 27.50
CA ALA A 80 -5.39 -3.10 27.93
C ALA A 80 -6.65 -3.32 27.07
N ALA A 81 -6.50 -3.43 25.75
CA ALA A 81 -7.61 -3.71 24.84
C ALA A 81 -8.20 -5.12 25.08
N ARG A 82 -7.35 -6.12 25.35
CA ARG A 82 -7.78 -7.47 25.71
C ARG A 82 -8.53 -7.49 27.04
N ALA A 83 -8.04 -6.78 28.05
CA ALA A 83 -8.75 -6.64 29.33
C ALA A 83 -10.12 -5.97 29.16
N GLN A 84 -10.24 -5.00 28.24
CA GLN A 84 -11.52 -4.37 27.92
C GLN A 84 -12.50 -5.34 27.24
N LEU A 85 -12.01 -6.23 26.38
CA LEU A 85 -12.80 -7.30 25.79
C LEU A 85 -13.31 -8.27 26.88
N ASP A 86 -12.44 -8.67 27.80
CA ASP A 86 -12.82 -9.55 28.91
C ASP A 86 -13.90 -8.90 29.79
N ALA A 87 -13.76 -7.61 30.10
CA ALA A 87 -14.77 -6.85 30.84
C ALA A 87 -16.11 -6.77 30.08
N ALA A 88 -16.09 -6.60 28.75
CA ALA A 88 -17.30 -6.59 27.93
C ALA A 88 -18.02 -7.96 27.95
N VAL A 89 -17.25 -9.05 27.84
CA VAL A 89 -17.78 -10.42 27.92
C VAL A 89 -18.37 -10.70 29.31
N GLN A 90 -17.69 -10.28 30.39
CA GLN A 90 -18.20 -10.41 31.75
C GLN A 90 -19.50 -9.62 31.96
N SER A 91 -19.59 -8.40 31.42
CA SER A 91 -20.80 -7.59 31.48
C SER A 91 -21.99 -8.28 30.82
N ILE A 92 -21.78 -8.94 29.68
CA ILE A 92 -22.84 -9.70 28.99
C ILE A 92 -23.23 -10.94 29.78
N GLY A 93 -22.27 -11.61 30.43
CA GLY A 93 -22.54 -12.68 31.37
C GLY A 93 -23.46 -12.22 32.52
N ALA A 94 -23.22 -11.01 33.05
CA ALA A 94 -24.07 -10.42 34.08
C ALA A 94 -25.48 -10.12 33.55
N SER A 95 -25.60 -9.48 32.38
CA SER A 95 -26.90 -9.20 31.75
C SER A 95 -27.68 -10.47 31.40
N SER A 96 -27.00 -11.57 31.07
CA SER A 96 -27.64 -12.87 30.84
C SER A 96 -28.25 -13.42 32.14
N ALA A 97 -27.52 -13.30 33.25
CA ALA A 97 -28.04 -13.67 34.56
C ALA A 97 -29.24 -12.81 34.99
N ASP A 98 -29.25 -11.51 34.65
CA ASP A 98 -30.39 -10.62 34.91
C ASP A 98 -31.64 -11.04 34.13
N VAL A 99 -31.48 -11.45 32.86
CA VAL A 99 -32.59 -12.01 32.05
C VAL A 99 -33.13 -13.29 32.68
N ALA A 100 -32.25 -14.17 33.16
CA ALA A 100 -32.65 -15.40 33.84
C ALA A 100 -33.43 -15.12 35.14
N ALA A 101 -33.00 -14.14 35.92
CA ALA A 101 -33.70 -13.71 37.14
C ALA A 101 -35.08 -13.10 36.83
N ALA A 102 -35.17 -12.22 35.83
CA ALA A 102 -36.45 -11.65 35.40
C ALA A 102 -37.41 -12.73 34.86
N GLN A 103 -36.89 -13.72 34.14
CA GLN A 103 -37.69 -14.84 33.65
C GLN A 103 -38.24 -15.70 34.79
N ALA A 104 -37.44 -15.94 35.83
CA ALA A 104 -37.90 -16.65 37.03
C ALA A 104 -38.98 -15.87 37.79
N ALA A 105 -38.87 -14.53 37.86
CA ALA A 105 -39.89 -13.67 38.46
C ALA A 105 -41.23 -13.75 37.70
N VAL A 106 -41.20 -13.70 36.36
CA VAL A 106 -42.39 -13.92 35.52
C VAL A 106 -43.00 -15.30 35.80
N SER A 107 -42.19 -16.36 35.83
CA SER A 107 -42.69 -17.71 36.12
C SER A 107 -43.36 -17.82 37.50
N SER A 108 -42.78 -17.17 38.53
CA SER A 108 -43.36 -17.13 39.88
C SER A 108 -44.69 -16.38 39.91
N ILE A 109 -44.76 -15.19 39.30
CA ILE A 109 -45.97 -14.36 39.28
C ILE A 109 -47.08 -15.01 38.45
N THR A 110 -46.74 -15.69 37.35
CA THR A 110 -47.70 -16.47 36.57
C THR A 110 -48.31 -17.61 37.39
N ALA A 111 -47.52 -18.31 38.19
CA ALA A 111 -48.02 -19.36 39.08
C ALA A 111 -48.94 -18.80 40.18
N GLU A 112 -48.60 -17.63 40.73
CA GLU A 112 -49.44 -16.94 41.71
C GLU A 112 -50.77 -16.48 41.09
N LEU A 113 -50.72 -15.88 39.90
CA LEU A 113 -51.90 -15.46 39.16
C LEU A 113 -52.83 -16.63 38.84
N GLU A 114 -52.28 -17.80 38.49
CA GLU A 114 -53.09 -18.99 38.22
C GLU A 114 -53.84 -19.46 39.47
N ASN A 115 -53.20 -19.43 40.64
CA ASN A 115 -53.87 -19.72 41.90
C ASN A 115 -55.00 -18.71 42.18
N ILE A 116 -54.75 -17.41 41.98
CA ILE A 116 -55.76 -16.35 42.11
C ILE A 116 -56.93 -16.61 41.15
N ARG A 117 -56.66 -16.96 39.89
CA ARG A 117 -57.69 -17.28 38.88
C ARG A 117 -58.58 -18.45 39.31
N LEU A 118 -57.99 -19.55 39.79
CA LEU A 118 -58.74 -20.71 40.26
C LEU A 118 -59.61 -20.38 41.48
N GLN A 119 -59.10 -19.57 42.40
CA GLN A 119 -59.85 -19.12 43.58
C GLN A 119 -60.99 -18.18 43.17
N THR A 120 -60.74 -17.19 42.32
CA THR A 120 -61.74 -16.25 41.82
C THR A 120 -62.84 -16.96 41.03
N ALA A 121 -62.51 -17.96 40.20
CA ALA A 121 -63.50 -18.78 39.50
C ALA A 121 -64.44 -19.51 40.47
N ARG A 122 -63.90 -20.05 41.58
CA ARG A 122 -64.71 -20.69 42.62
C ARG A 122 -65.62 -19.68 43.32
N VAL A 123 -65.14 -18.48 43.61
CA VAL A 123 -65.91 -17.39 44.21
C VAL A 123 -67.07 -16.96 43.31
N PHE A 124 -66.83 -16.74 42.01
CA PHE A 124 -67.87 -16.37 41.05
C PHE A 124 -68.96 -17.44 40.88
N GLU A 125 -68.58 -18.73 40.88
CA GLU A 125 -69.55 -19.83 40.85
C GLU A 125 -70.45 -19.87 42.10
N LEU A 126 -69.90 -19.56 43.28
CA LEU A 126 -70.68 -19.49 44.52
C LEU A 126 -71.55 -18.23 44.59
N GLU A 127 -71.08 -17.11 44.05
CA GLU A 127 -71.82 -15.85 43.94
C GLU A 127 -73.05 -16.01 43.04
N ARG A 128 -72.89 -16.63 41.87
CA ARG A 128 -73.99 -16.92 40.94
C ARG A 128 -75.08 -17.80 41.57
N LYS A 129 -74.70 -18.67 42.52
CA LYS A 129 -75.62 -19.52 43.29
C LYS A 129 -76.24 -18.81 44.50
N GLY A 130 -75.88 -17.56 44.78
CA GLY A 130 -76.36 -16.77 45.92
C GLY A 130 -75.79 -17.23 47.28
N LEU A 131 -74.67 -17.98 47.27
CA LEU A 131 -74.09 -18.59 48.47
C LEU A 131 -73.04 -17.69 49.17
N ILE A 132 -72.67 -16.56 48.56
CA ILE A 132 -71.73 -15.58 49.12
C ILE A 132 -72.20 -14.14 48.86
N SER A 133 -71.57 -13.15 49.51
CA SER A 133 -71.86 -11.73 49.32
C SER A 133 -71.20 -11.15 48.05
N VAL A 134 -71.86 -10.16 47.43
CA VAL A 134 -71.32 -9.39 46.28
C VAL A 134 -69.97 -8.74 46.61
N SER A 135 -69.81 -8.20 47.83
CA SER A 135 -68.54 -7.64 48.30
C SER A 135 -67.37 -8.62 48.19
N ARG A 136 -67.62 -9.92 48.43
CA ARG A 136 -66.58 -10.94 48.34
C ARG A 136 -66.24 -11.31 46.89
N GLY A 137 -67.21 -11.19 45.98
CA GLY A 137 -66.98 -11.25 44.54
C GLY A 137 -66.15 -10.06 44.03
N ASP A 138 -66.45 -8.86 44.51
CA ASP A 138 -65.70 -7.64 44.17
C ASP A 138 -64.24 -7.71 44.66
N GLU A 139 -64.00 -8.21 45.88
CA GLU A 139 -62.64 -8.47 46.40
C GLU A 139 -61.86 -9.44 45.51
N ALA A 140 -62.48 -10.54 45.08
CA ALA A 140 -61.83 -11.52 44.21
C ALA A 140 -61.53 -10.94 42.79
N ARG A 141 -62.40 -10.06 42.29
CA ARG A 141 -62.19 -9.35 41.03
C ARG A 141 -61.03 -8.35 41.13
N ALA A 142 -60.95 -7.61 42.24
CA ALA A 142 -59.83 -6.70 42.51
C ALA A 142 -58.50 -7.46 42.64
N ALA A 143 -58.48 -8.61 43.35
CA ALA A 143 -57.30 -9.44 43.48
C ALA A 143 -56.82 -10.01 42.13
N LEU A 144 -57.76 -10.43 41.27
CA LEU A 144 -57.42 -10.87 39.90
C LEU A 144 -56.82 -9.74 39.08
N SER A 145 -57.44 -8.55 39.10
CA SER A 145 -56.93 -7.37 38.39
C SER A 145 -55.54 -6.93 38.87
N ASP A 146 -55.27 -7.02 40.19
CA ASP A 146 -53.95 -6.74 40.76
C ASP A 146 -52.91 -7.76 40.29
N GLY A 147 -53.24 -9.07 40.33
CA GLY A 147 -52.35 -10.13 39.83
C GLY A 147 -52.01 -9.98 38.34
N GLU A 148 -52.99 -9.62 37.51
CA GLU A 148 -52.78 -9.33 36.08
C GLU A 148 -51.85 -8.13 35.88
N SER A 149 -52.01 -7.08 36.69
CA SER A 149 -51.14 -5.89 36.65
C SER A 149 -49.70 -6.22 37.06
N ARG A 150 -49.51 -7.10 38.05
CA ARG A 150 -48.18 -7.56 38.47
C ARG A 150 -47.50 -8.40 37.40
N LEU A 151 -48.25 -9.28 36.72
CA LEU A 151 -47.71 -10.06 35.61
C LEU A 151 -47.26 -9.13 34.47
N ALA A 152 -48.09 -8.16 34.09
CA ALA A 152 -47.75 -7.18 33.06
C ALA A 152 -46.48 -6.38 33.42
N GLY A 153 -46.31 -6.00 34.69
CA GLY A 153 -45.08 -5.36 35.19
C GLY A 153 -43.84 -6.27 35.05
N ALA A 154 -43.95 -7.54 35.46
CA ALA A 154 -42.85 -8.49 35.36
C ALA A 154 -42.46 -8.83 33.90
N GLU A 155 -43.44 -8.92 33.01
CA GLU A 155 -43.21 -9.09 31.58
C GLU A 155 -42.49 -7.87 30.98
N ALA A 156 -42.86 -6.66 31.39
CA ALA A 156 -42.17 -5.44 30.98
C ALA A 156 -40.72 -5.39 31.50
N ASP A 157 -40.49 -5.85 32.74
CA ASP A 157 -39.15 -5.96 33.32
C ASP A 157 -38.27 -6.97 32.57
N LEU A 158 -38.83 -8.13 32.21
CA LEU A 158 -38.16 -9.13 31.38
C LEU A 158 -37.85 -8.59 29.98
N ALA A 159 -38.77 -7.86 29.36
CA ALA A 159 -38.55 -7.23 28.06
C ALA A 159 -37.41 -6.20 28.13
N ARG A 160 -37.38 -5.38 29.19
CA ARG A 160 -36.28 -4.43 29.44
C ARG A 160 -34.94 -5.15 29.60
N ALA A 161 -34.88 -6.23 30.39
CA ALA A 161 -33.66 -7.00 30.59
C ALA A 161 -33.14 -7.63 29.28
N ARG A 162 -34.04 -8.20 28.46
CA ARG A 162 -33.70 -8.75 27.13
C ARG A 162 -33.17 -7.67 26.18
N GLN A 163 -33.77 -6.49 26.19
CA GLN A 163 -33.31 -5.36 25.37
C GLN A 163 -31.93 -4.86 25.81
N GLN A 164 -31.64 -4.87 27.12
CA GLN A 164 -30.33 -4.50 27.65
C GLN A 164 -29.25 -5.52 27.30
N LEU A 165 -29.56 -6.82 27.32
CA LEU A 165 -28.63 -7.87 26.90
C LEU A 165 -28.22 -7.70 25.42
N GLY A 166 -29.19 -7.37 24.56
CA GLY A 166 -28.95 -7.18 23.13
C GLY A 166 -28.63 -8.49 22.40
N PRO A 167 -28.00 -8.41 21.21
CA PRO A 167 -27.60 -9.59 20.43
C PRO A 167 -26.58 -10.45 21.17
N GLU A 168 -26.63 -11.76 20.96
CA GLU A 168 -25.69 -12.71 21.54
C GLU A 168 -24.37 -12.78 20.76
N GLY A 169 -23.33 -13.25 21.45
CA GLY A 169 -22.04 -13.56 20.84
C GLY A 169 -21.30 -12.35 20.27
N LYS A 170 -20.58 -12.57 19.17
CA LYS A 170 -19.68 -11.57 18.58
C LYS A 170 -20.40 -10.38 17.94
N ASP A 171 -21.71 -10.45 17.72
CA ASP A 171 -22.49 -9.36 17.13
C ASP A 171 -22.98 -8.34 18.16
N ASN A 172 -22.80 -8.63 19.46
CA ASN A 172 -23.09 -7.68 20.51
C ASN A 172 -22.25 -6.39 20.31
N PRO A 173 -22.85 -5.20 20.29
CA PRO A 173 -22.13 -3.95 20.07
C PRO A 173 -20.93 -3.73 21.00
N ALA A 174 -21.04 -4.13 22.28
CA ALA A 174 -19.96 -3.98 23.25
C ALA A 174 -18.78 -4.91 22.92
N ILE A 175 -19.06 -6.16 22.55
CA ILE A 175 -18.02 -7.12 22.11
C ILE A 175 -17.37 -6.64 20.81
N ARG A 176 -18.17 -6.23 19.81
CA ARG A 176 -17.62 -5.74 18.52
C ARG A 176 -16.70 -4.54 18.71
N GLN A 177 -17.08 -3.60 19.57
CA GLN A 177 -16.25 -2.44 19.88
C GLN A 177 -14.94 -2.85 20.54
N ALA A 178 -14.98 -3.76 21.52
CA ALA A 178 -13.78 -4.24 22.20
C ALA A 178 -12.88 -5.08 21.28
N LEU A 179 -13.46 -5.94 20.43
CA LEU A 179 -12.72 -6.67 19.40
C LEU A 179 -12.02 -5.71 18.43
N ALA A 180 -12.71 -4.67 17.96
CA ALA A 180 -12.11 -3.67 17.08
C ALA A 180 -10.93 -2.94 17.76
N ALA A 181 -11.03 -2.67 19.07
CA ALA A 181 -9.93 -2.10 19.84
C ALA A 181 -8.73 -3.05 19.94
N VAL A 182 -8.97 -4.36 20.16
CA VAL A 182 -7.92 -5.39 20.15
C VAL A 182 -7.25 -5.44 18.78
N SER A 183 -8.02 -5.58 17.69
CA SER A 183 -7.48 -5.65 16.34
C SER A 183 -6.69 -4.41 15.95
N LYS A 184 -7.12 -3.22 16.37
CA LYS A 184 -6.34 -1.99 16.19
C LYS A 184 -5.01 -2.05 16.95
N ALA A 185 -5.01 -2.47 18.22
CA ALA A 185 -3.80 -2.55 19.02
C ALA A 185 -2.82 -3.63 18.51
N GLU A 186 -3.33 -4.72 17.94
CA GLU A 186 -2.53 -5.75 17.26
C GLU A 186 -1.86 -5.19 16.00
N LEU A 187 -2.60 -4.45 15.18
CA LEU A 187 -2.07 -3.81 13.98
C LEU A 187 -1.03 -2.73 14.31
N ASP A 188 -1.32 -1.89 15.32
CA ASP A 188 -0.38 -0.88 15.79
C ASP A 188 0.92 -1.53 16.33
N LEU A 189 0.83 -2.72 16.93
CA LEU A 189 1.98 -3.51 17.37
C LEU A 189 2.75 -4.11 16.19
N GLU A 190 2.08 -4.64 15.18
CA GLU A 190 2.70 -5.17 13.96
C GLU A 190 3.49 -4.07 13.23
N TRP A 191 2.91 -2.87 13.12
CA TRP A 191 3.54 -1.70 12.51
C TRP A 191 4.75 -1.14 13.27
N THR A 192 5.08 -1.68 14.45
CA THR A 192 6.34 -1.35 15.13
C THR A 192 7.56 -1.94 14.41
N GLU A 193 7.36 -3.00 13.61
CA GLU A 193 8.40 -3.59 12.78
C GLU A 193 8.22 -3.12 11.34
N LEU A 194 9.21 -2.40 10.84
CA LEU A 194 9.25 -1.97 9.45
C LEU A 194 10.03 -3.02 8.67
N VAL A 195 9.37 -3.69 7.74
CA VAL A 195 9.95 -4.77 6.91
C VAL A 195 10.05 -4.37 5.45
N ALA A 196 10.96 -5.01 4.71
CA ALA A 196 11.07 -4.86 3.28
C ALA A 196 9.86 -5.50 2.57
N PRO A 197 9.15 -4.79 1.67
CA PRO A 197 7.99 -5.33 0.96
C PRO A 197 8.36 -6.33 -0.15
N THR A 198 9.54 -6.16 -0.76
CA THR A 198 10.12 -6.98 -1.83
C THR A 198 11.63 -7.09 -1.61
N ALA A 199 12.34 -7.83 -2.47
CA ALA A 199 13.80 -7.82 -2.47
C ALA A 199 14.31 -6.48 -3.03
N GLY A 200 15.27 -5.86 -2.35
CA GLY A 200 15.73 -4.53 -2.74
C GLY A 200 16.95 -4.04 -1.99
N ALA A 201 17.22 -2.74 -2.13
CA ALA A 201 18.32 -2.07 -1.47
C ALA A 201 17.85 -0.85 -0.67
N VAL A 202 18.51 -0.59 0.46
CA VAL A 202 18.22 0.58 1.29
C VAL A 202 19.10 1.76 0.90
N SER A 203 18.49 2.93 0.70
CA SER A 203 19.13 4.21 0.39
C SER A 203 18.64 5.30 1.34
N ASP A 204 19.41 6.39 1.45
CA ASP A 204 19.03 7.61 2.18
C ASP A 204 18.53 7.37 3.62
N LEU A 205 19.14 6.40 4.32
CA LEU A 205 18.87 6.15 5.73
C LEU A 205 19.25 7.38 6.56
N GLY A 206 18.23 8.12 6.99
CA GLY A 206 18.37 9.39 7.71
C GLY A 206 18.26 9.27 9.23
N VAL A 207 18.10 8.04 9.75
CA VAL A 207 17.86 7.77 11.17
C VAL A 207 18.79 6.67 11.68
N ALA A 208 19.06 6.71 12.99
CA ALA A 208 19.81 5.69 13.69
C ALA A 208 19.04 5.20 14.91
N ALA A 209 19.47 4.09 15.50
CA ALA A 209 18.95 3.63 16.78
C ALA A 209 19.04 4.74 17.84
N GLY A 210 17.97 4.89 18.63
CA GLY A 210 17.78 5.98 19.60
C GLY A 210 17.08 7.22 19.03
N ALA A 211 16.94 7.35 17.71
CA ALA A 211 16.14 8.42 17.11
C ALA A 211 14.63 8.19 17.32
N TYR A 212 13.84 9.26 17.18
CA TYR A 212 12.38 9.18 17.29
C TYR A 212 11.75 9.16 15.90
N ALA A 213 11.06 8.06 15.56
CA ALA A 213 10.31 7.92 14.33
C ALA A 213 8.90 8.52 14.49
N LYS A 214 8.51 9.38 13.55
CA LYS A 214 7.17 9.98 13.50
C LYS A 214 6.35 9.30 12.41
N ALA A 215 5.13 8.89 12.76
CA ALA A 215 4.18 8.33 11.81
C ALA A 215 3.93 9.30 10.64
N GLY A 216 3.92 8.76 9.42
CA GLY A 216 3.73 9.52 8.19
C GLY A 216 4.97 10.28 7.69
N SER A 217 6.11 10.19 8.39
CA SER A 217 7.37 10.83 7.96
C SER A 217 8.38 9.78 7.49
N PRO A 218 8.95 9.89 6.28
CA PRO A 218 9.89 8.90 5.76
C PRO A 218 11.18 8.89 6.60
N ILE A 219 11.71 7.69 6.84
CA ILE A 219 12.94 7.48 7.61
C ILE A 219 14.10 6.94 6.76
N MET A 220 13.77 6.29 5.64
CA MET A 220 14.71 5.78 4.64
C MET A 220 13.99 5.62 3.29
N THR A 221 14.78 5.35 2.26
CA THR A 221 14.29 5.05 0.92
C THR A 221 14.57 3.59 0.61
N PHE A 222 13.57 2.85 0.15
CA PHE A 222 13.71 1.49 -0.34
C PHE A 222 13.71 1.50 -1.87
N VAL A 223 14.70 0.84 -2.48
CA VAL A 223 14.83 0.71 -3.93
C VAL A 223 14.56 -0.73 -4.30
N ASP A 224 13.50 -0.96 -5.07
CA ASP A 224 13.09 -2.28 -5.52
C ASP A 224 14.09 -2.82 -6.55
N THR A 225 14.59 -4.04 -6.33
CA THR A 225 15.49 -4.71 -7.28
C THR A 225 14.76 -5.65 -8.23
N GLU A 226 13.45 -5.88 -8.07
CA GLU A 226 12.68 -6.78 -8.94
C GLU A 226 12.27 -6.14 -10.28
N ASP A 227 12.24 -4.80 -10.36
CA ASP A 227 11.90 -4.05 -11.57
C ASP A 227 12.91 -2.95 -11.88
N VAL A 228 13.92 -3.29 -12.67
CA VAL A 228 14.98 -2.38 -13.12
C VAL A 228 14.80 -2.06 -14.61
N TRP A 229 14.87 -0.77 -14.95
CA TRP A 229 14.80 -0.31 -16.34
C TRP A 229 15.81 0.79 -16.65
N VAL A 230 16.04 1.01 -17.93
CA VAL A 230 16.80 2.15 -18.43
C VAL A 230 15.84 3.20 -18.95
N GLU A 231 15.94 4.40 -18.42
CA GLU A 231 15.15 5.55 -18.87
C GLU A 231 16.01 6.41 -19.80
N ALA A 232 15.71 6.37 -21.10
CA ALA A 232 16.44 7.09 -22.13
C ALA A 232 15.68 8.33 -22.60
N TYR A 233 16.35 9.49 -22.57
CA TYR A 233 15.75 10.78 -22.95
C TYR A 233 16.00 11.08 -24.43
N LEU A 234 15.03 10.75 -25.28
CA LEU A 234 15.05 10.96 -26.74
C LEU A 234 14.37 12.27 -27.14
N THR A 235 14.79 12.91 -28.23
CA THR A 235 14.17 14.15 -28.71
C THR A 235 12.86 13.89 -29.47
N GLU A 236 12.02 14.92 -29.61
CA GLU A 236 10.77 14.87 -30.39
C GLU A 236 10.96 14.30 -31.80
N ASN A 237 12.07 14.64 -32.47
CA ASN A 237 12.39 14.15 -33.82
C ASN A 237 12.65 12.63 -33.85
N ASN A 238 13.21 12.08 -32.77
CA ASN A 238 13.54 10.67 -32.66
C ASN A 238 12.28 9.80 -32.48
N MET A 239 11.21 10.35 -31.89
CA MET A 239 10.00 9.58 -31.58
C MET A 239 9.17 9.19 -32.82
N GLY A 240 9.37 9.85 -33.97
CA GLY A 240 8.49 9.70 -35.13
C GLY A 240 8.46 8.31 -35.78
N HIS A 241 9.47 7.47 -35.55
CA HIS A 241 9.51 6.08 -36.01
C HIS A 241 9.68 5.07 -34.87
N LEU A 242 9.73 5.55 -33.62
CA LEU A 242 9.94 4.70 -32.47
C LEU A 242 8.65 3.92 -32.17
N SER A 243 8.76 2.60 -32.06
CA SER A 243 7.67 1.70 -31.71
C SER A 243 8.00 0.89 -30.45
N VAL A 244 6.97 0.51 -29.71
CA VAL A 244 7.11 -0.45 -28.61
C VAL A 244 7.60 -1.79 -29.17
N GLY A 245 8.63 -2.35 -28.56
CA GLY A 245 9.30 -3.58 -28.98
C GLY A 245 10.55 -3.39 -29.83
N ASP A 246 10.86 -2.15 -30.25
CA ASP A 246 12.06 -1.86 -31.03
C ASP A 246 13.32 -2.34 -30.30
N PRO A 247 14.26 -3.01 -30.99
CA PRO A 247 15.47 -3.48 -30.37
C PRO A 247 16.39 -2.30 -30.04
N VAL A 248 17.03 -2.38 -28.88
CA VAL A 248 17.99 -1.37 -28.43
C VAL A 248 19.31 -2.01 -28.01
N GLU A 249 20.38 -1.24 -28.14
CA GLU A 249 21.67 -1.53 -27.53
C GLU A 249 21.96 -0.49 -26.44
N VAL A 250 22.28 -0.98 -25.25
CA VAL A 250 22.58 -0.17 -24.07
C VAL A 250 24.00 -0.44 -23.62
N THR A 251 24.77 0.61 -23.35
CA THR A 251 26.07 0.49 -22.69
C THR A 251 26.01 1.24 -21.37
N LEU A 252 26.48 0.60 -20.30
CA LEU A 252 26.50 1.18 -18.96
C LEU A 252 27.90 1.69 -18.66
N ASP A 253 28.01 2.89 -18.12
CA ASP A 253 29.31 3.48 -17.77
C ASP A 253 30.02 2.71 -16.65
N VAL A 254 29.25 2.07 -15.77
CA VAL A 254 29.79 1.21 -14.69
C VAL A 254 30.47 -0.05 -15.25
N GLN A 255 30.18 -0.45 -16.49
CA GLN A 255 30.73 -1.65 -17.11
C GLN A 255 31.18 -1.38 -18.56
N PRO A 256 32.33 -0.70 -18.74
CA PRO A 256 32.84 -0.37 -20.07
C PRO A 256 33.12 -1.62 -20.92
N GLY A 257 32.95 -1.52 -22.23
CA GLY A 257 33.16 -2.64 -23.18
C GLY A 257 31.99 -3.60 -23.37
N ARG A 258 30.97 -3.54 -22.50
CA ARG A 258 29.80 -4.42 -22.58
C ARG A 258 28.63 -3.70 -23.23
N VAL A 259 28.01 -4.39 -24.20
CA VAL A 259 26.79 -3.93 -24.87
C VAL A 259 25.66 -4.88 -24.48
N LEU A 260 24.65 -4.35 -23.80
CA LEU A 260 23.46 -5.06 -23.39
C LEU A 260 22.37 -4.87 -24.43
N ARG A 261 21.63 -5.93 -24.74
CA ARG A 261 20.51 -5.86 -25.67
C ARG A 261 19.23 -5.68 -24.88
N GLY A 262 18.45 -4.68 -25.28
CA GLY A 262 17.17 -4.35 -24.67
C GLY A 262 16.07 -4.20 -25.69
N ARG A 263 14.89 -3.82 -25.20
CA ARG A 263 13.75 -3.43 -26.04
C ARG A 263 13.05 -2.22 -25.46
N VAL A 264 12.49 -1.41 -26.34
CA VAL A 264 11.58 -0.33 -25.94
C VAL A 264 10.32 -0.95 -25.34
N GLU A 265 10.03 -0.65 -24.08
CA GLU A 265 8.82 -1.12 -23.41
C GLU A 265 7.66 -0.14 -23.59
N SER A 266 7.94 1.12 -23.32
CA SER A 266 6.96 2.18 -23.31
C SER A 266 7.64 3.54 -23.39
N PHE A 267 6.86 4.56 -23.75
CA PHE A 267 7.29 5.95 -23.72
C PHE A 267 6.16 6.78 -23.09
N SER A 268 6.51 7.75 -22.26
CA SER A 268 5.52 8.57 -21.56
C SER A 268 4.96 9.66 -22.49
N GLY A 269 3.64 9.78 -22.60
CA GLY A 269 2.97 10.84 -23.39
C GLY A 269 2.95 12.23 -22.74
N ALA A 270 3.42 12.38 -21.50
CA ALA A 270 3.41 13.64 -20.75
C ALA A 270 4.73 13.86 -20.00
N VAL A 271 5.40 14.99 -20.27
CA VAL A 271 6.62 15.42 -19.58
C VAL A 271 6.24 16.50 -18.58
N SER A 272 6.49 16.28 -17.28
CA SER A 272 6.34 17.33 -16.26
C SER A 272 7.53 18.29 -16.36
N ILE A 273 7.25 19.56 -16.65
CA ILE A 273 8.23 20.65 -16.64
C ILE A 273 8.15 21.32 -15.26
N GLY A 274 8.65 20.66 -14.21
CA GLY A 274 8.60 21.16 -12.84
C GLY A 274 9.71 20.56 -11.96
N ASN A 275 10.42 21.42 -11.23
CA ASN A 275 11.36 21.01 -10.19
C ASN A 275 10.55 20.48 -9.00
N GLU A 276 10.58 19.18 -8.72
CA GLU A 276 10.12 18.68 -7.42
C GLU A 276 11.10 17.65 -6.86
N THR A 277 11.97 18.15 -5.99
CA THR A 277 12.53 17.39 -4.86
C THR A 277 11.39 17.02 -3.92
N GLN A 278 10.58 16.03 -4.30
CA GLN A 278 9.69 15.31 -3.39
C GLN A 278 10.03 13.81 -3.47
N PRO A 279 10.04 13.08 -2.34
CA PRO A 279 10.11 11.61 -2.37
C PRO A 279 8.93 11.08 -3.19
N GLY A 280 9.21 10.45 -4.34
CA GLY A 280 8.21 9.98 -5.31
C GLY A 280 7.95 10.89 -6.53
N GLY A 281 8.73 11.94 -6.74
CA GLY A 281 8.61 12.80 -7.92
C GLY A 281 9.12 12.16 -9.23
N LEU A 282 8.37 12.32 -10.33
CA LEU A 282 8.77 11.90 -11.67
C LEU A 282 10.02 12.65 -12.14
N ALA A 283 10.88 11.97 -12.91
CA ALA A 283 12.17 12.48 -13.33
C ALA A 283 12.06 13.75 -14.19
N ALA A 284 12.74 14.82 -13.76
CA ALA A 284 12.81 16.08 -14.50
C ALA A 284 14.07 16.13 -15.38
N PRO A 285 13.97 16.43 -16.68
CA PRO A 285 15.14 16.53 -17.55
C PRO A 285 15.99 17.77 -17.19
N PRO A 286 17.34 17.68 -17.26
CA PRO A 286 18.22 18.82 -17.02
C PRO A 286 18.00 19.91 -18.08
N ARG A 287 17.97 21.18 -17.67
CA ARG A 287 17.78 22.34 -18.56
C ARG A 287 19.10 22.74 -19.23
N SER A 288 19.11 22.91 -20.54
CA SER A 288 20.17 23.62 -21.26
C SER A 288 19.71 25.04 -21.61
N THR A 289 20.36 26.07 -21.09
CA THR A 289 20.09 27.48 -21.38
C THR A 289 20.74 27.87 -22.72
N GLY A 290 19.94 28.07 -23.76
CA GLY A 290 20.37 28.54 -25.08
C GLY A 290 19.36 29.47 -25.75
N TRP A 291 19.82 30.32 -26.68
CA TRP A 291 19.01 31.30 -27.44
C TRP A 291 18.00 30.66 -28.41
N MET A 292 18.18 29.39 -28.78
CA MET A 292 17.22 28.61 -29.60
C MET A 292 16.39 27.71 -28.69
N ARG A 293 15.11 27.48 -29.03
CA ARG A 293 14.25 26.50 -28.33
C ARG A 293 14.96 25.14 -28.37
N ALA A 294 15.48 24.69 -27.24
CA ALA A 294 16.08 23.38 -27.13
C ALA A 294 15.01 22.31 -27.46
N PRO A 295 15.36 21.25 -28.20
CA PRO A 295 14.43 20.16 -28.45
C PRO A 295 13.98 19.57 -27.11
N GLN A 296 12.67 19.40 -26.96
CA GLN A 296 12.11 18.72 -25.80
C GLN A 296 12.52 17.24 -25.86
N ARG A 297 12.89 16.70 -24.70
CA ARG A 297 13.24 15.29 -24.55
C ARG A 297 12.13 14.56 -23.81
N PHE A 298 11.84 13.35 -24.26
CA PHE A 298 10.81 12.48 -23.73
C PHE A 298 11.48 11.22 -23.18
N PRO A 299 11.14 10.80 -21.95
CA PRO A 299 11.68 9.57 -21.39
C PRO A 299 11.04 8.36 -22.08
N VAL A 300 11.90 7.46 -22.50
CA VAL A 300 11.56 6.16 -23.08
C VAL A 300 12.07 5.09 -22.13
N ARG A 301 11.17 4.22 -21.68
CA ARG A 301 11.48 3.11 -20.80
C ARG A 301 11.93 1.91 -21.63
N ILE A 302 13.10 1.41 -21.27
CA ILE A 302 13.77 0.31 -21.94
C ILE A 302 13.99 -0.79 -20.92
N VAL A 303 13.53 -2.00 -21.24
CA VAL A 303 13.82 -3.20 -20.45
C VAL A 303 15.01 -3.92 -21.07
N LEU A 304 15.80 -4.56 -20.22
CA LEU A 304 16.91 -5.43 -20.59
C LEU A 304 16.50 -6.88 -20.32
N PRO A 305 16.09 -7.66 -21.34
CA PRO A 305 15.69 -9.04 -21.13
C PRO A 305 16.80 -9.89 -20.51
N GLY A 306 16.50 -10.61 -19.44
CA GLY A 306 17.46 -11.37 -18.63
C GLY A 306 18.17 -10.55 -17.55
N TYR A 307 17.82 -9.28 -17.39
CA TYR A 307 18.30 -8.36 -16.34
C TYR A 307 17.16 -7.50 -15.81
N GLU A 308 15.94 -8.05 -15.82
CA GLU A 308 14.75 -7.38 -15.28
C GLU A 308 14.87 -7.20 -13.77
N THR A 309 15.54 -8.16 -13.12
CA THR A 309 15.95 -8.11 -11.71
C THR A 309 17.37 -7.57 -11.59
N GLY A 310 17.62 -6.68 -10.64
CA GLY A 310 18.96 -6.21 -10.25
C GLY A 310 19.61 -7.12 -9.22
N ASP A 311 19.65 -8.43 -9.49
CA ASP A 311 20.26 -9.39 -8.56
C ASP A 311 21.77 -9.13 -8.48
N PRO A 312 22.38 -8.98 -7.29
CA PRO A 312 23.83 -8.87 -7.14
C PRO A 312 24.61 -10.09 -7.65
N ALA A 313 23.97 -11.24 -7.86
CA ALA A 313 24.55 -12.42 -8.50
C ALA A 313 24.61 -12.32 -10.02
N ASP A 314 23.91 -11.36 -10.62
CA ASP A 314 23.97 -11.12 -12.05
C ASP A 314 25.36 -10.60 -12.45
N ASP A 315 25.75 -10.89 -13.69
CA ASP A 315 27.05 -10.49 -14.22
C ASP A 315 27.11 -8.97 -14.59
N VAL A 316 25.98 -8.26 -14.45
CA VAL A 316 25.83 -6.82 -14.63
C VAL A 316 25.46 -6.19 -13.29
N ILE A 317 26.30 -5.28 -12.81
CA ILE A 317 26.02 -4.51 -11.60
C ILE A 317 25.23 -3.27 -12.00
N PHE A 318 23.99 -3.15 -11.55
CA PHE A 318 23.20 -1.94 -11.72
C PHE A 318 23.53 -0.92 -10.62
N GLN A 319 24.01 0.24 -11.03
CA GLN A 319 24.08 1.42 -10.17
C GLN A 319 22.83 2.25 -10.42
N PHE A 320 21.93 2.30 -9.45
CA PHE A 320 20.71 3.11 -9.57
C PHE A 320 21.08 4.58 -9.82
N ASN A 321 20.41 5.20 -10.78
CA ASN A 321 20.72 6.53 -11.31
C ASN A 321 22.08 6.66 -12.04
N GLY A 322 22.76 5.54 -12.30
CA GLY A 322 23.96 5.47 -13.13
C GLY A 322 23.70 5.85 -14.58
N GLN A 323 24.72 6.34 -15.27
CA GLN A 323 24.64 6.78 -16.67
C GLN A 323 24.68 5.60 -17.63
N ALA A 324 23.95 5.74 -18.72
CA ALA A 324 23.92 4.78 -19.81
C ALA A 324 23.83 5.51 -21.15
N ASP A 325 24.45 4.93 -22.17
CA ASP A 325 24.19 5.28 -23.56
C ASP A 325 23.23 4.27 -24.17
N VAL A 326 22.33 4.77 -25.02
CA VAL A 326 21.29 3.97 -25.67
C VAL A 326 21.26 4.29 -27.16
N LEU A 327 21.32 3.23 -27.97
CA LEU A 327 21.00 3.26 -29.39
C LEU A 327 19.73 2.47 -29.65
N VAL A 328 18.78 3.06 -30.37
CA VAL A 328 17.55 2.37 -30.78
C VAL A 328 17.54 2.11 -32.28
N TYR A 329 17.12 0.92 -32.69
CA TYR A 329 16.89 0.58 -34.09
C TYR A 329 15.41 0.76 -34.45
N ALA A 330 15.00 2.01 -34.72
CA ALA A 330 13.60 2.36 -34.97
C ALA A 330 13.09 1.99 -36.38
N THR A 331 13.97 1.57 -37.29
CA THR A 331 13.59 1.20 -38.67
C THR A 331 14.41 0.02 -39.19
N GLU A 332 13.90 -0.71 -40.19
CA GLU A 332 14.58 -1.87 -40.79
C GLU A 332 15.74 -1.53 -41.74
N ASN A 333 16.24 -0.28 -41.74
CA ASN A 333 17.27 0.16 -42.66
C ASN A 333 18.64 -0.45 -42.35
N SER A 334 19.04 -1.47 -43.13
CA SER A 334 20.23 -2.28 -42.85
C SER A 334 21.55 -1.49 -42.84
N ILE A 335 21.67 -0.43 -43.66
CA ILE A 335 22.89 0.39 -43.74
C ILE A 335 23.07 1.27 -42.50
N LEU A 336 22.00 1.96 -42.08
CA LEU A 336 22.04 2.83 -40.90
C LEU A 336 22.19 1.99 -39.63
N ASN A 337 21.51 0.85 -39.55
CA ASN A 337 21.62 -0.07 -38.42
C ASN A 337 23.04 -0.65 -38.30
N ALA A 338 23.69 -1.00 -39.42
CA ALA A 338 25.08 -1.48 -39.41
C ALA A 338 26.08 -0.40 -38.95
N LEU A 339 25.86 0.86 -39.35
CA LEU A 339 26.68 1.99 -38.90
C LEU A 339 26.45 2.30 -37.42
N GLY A 340 25.20 2.29 -36.96
CA GLY A 340 24.87 2.46 -35.54
C GLY A 340 25.48 1.36 -34.67
N TRP A 341 25.38 0.10 -35.11
CA TRP A 341 26.02 -1.04 -34.46
C TRP A 341 27.54 -0.86 -34.34
N ALA A 342 28.22 -0.47 -35.43
CA ALA A 342 29.66 -0.20 -35.41
C ALA A 342 30.01 0.96 -34.46
N TYR A 343 29.15 1.99 -34.42
CA TYR A 343 29.32 3.16 -33.57
C TYR A 343 29.22 2.83 -32.08
N VAL A 344 28.19 2.09 -31.65
CA VAL A 344 28.02 1.66 -30.25
C VAL A 344 29.18 0.76 -29.82
N ARG A 345 29.64 -0.14 -30.69
CA ARG A 345 30.79 -0.99 -30.37
C ARG A 345 32.09 -0.20 -30.21
N ALA A 346 32.30 0.80 -31.06
CA ALA A 346 33.44 1.71 -30.95
C ALA A 346 33.36 2.56 -29.67
N LEU A 347 32.18 3.11 -29.35
CA LEU A 347 31.93 3.84 -28.10
C LEU A 347 32.15 2.96 -26.87
N SER A 348 31.60 1.75 -26.87
CA SER A 348 31.76 0.77 -25.81
C SER A 348 33.24 0.43 -25.57
N TRP A 349 34.07 0.41 -26.61
CA TRP A 349 35.51 0.22 -26.44
C TRP A 349 36.22 1.50 -25.96
N LEU A 350 35.78 2.66 -26.44
CA LEU A 350 36.28 3.96 -26.01
C LEU A 350 35.90 4.32 -24.57
N SER A 351 34.84 3.72 -24.01
CA SER A 351 34.47 3.94 -22.61
C SER A 351 35.49 3.37 -21.61
N TYR A 352 36.46 2.55 -22.05
CA TYR A 352 37.63 2.21 -21.24
C TYR A 352 38.64 3.37 -21.07
N ALA A 353 38.58 4.38 -21.95
CA ALA A 353 39.57 5.45 -22.01
C ALA A 353 39.16 6.71 -21.23
N TYR A 354 37.94 6.74 -20.68
CA TYR A 354 37.42 7.87 -19.91
C TYR A 354 37.34 7.54 -18.42
#